data_AF-A0A7Z2V5Q5-F1
#
_entry.id   AF-A0A7Z2V5Q5-F1
#
_cell.length_a   1.000
_cell.length_b   1.000
_cell.length_c   1.000
_cell.angle_alpha   90.00
_cell.angle_beta   90.00
_cell.angle_gamma   90.00
#
_symmetry.space_group_name_H-M   'P 1'
#
loop_
_entity.id
_entity.type
_entity.pdbx_description
1 polymer ?
#
loop_
_entity_poly.entity_id
_entity_poly.type
_entity_poly.pdbx_seq_one_letter_code
_entity_poly.pdbx_strand_id
1 'polypeptide(L)'
;MRPFYMQLWLAGPCALLIETEEPGLESASASFRLLNEILRAAQLPTPARLYADFHWPLTRNRQLDNSAVAASQGLQAFMQARLEAQQISSIGCFGTHTVLLSDPDAESIAALAGRVESIEQLPPAWFVPSLEDLMTAPEEKRKLWHFLKRIRSHWTLVND
;
A
#
# COMPACT_ATOMS: atom_id res chain seq x y z
N MET A 1 -9.45 2.89 17.51
CA MET A 1 -8.46 2.38 16.54
C MET A 1 -7.08 2.35 17.17
N ARG A 2 -6.24 1.34 16.88
CA ARG A 2 -4.84 1.34 17.35
C ARG A 2 -3.99 2.29 16.49
N PRO A 3 -2.92 2.90 17.04
CA PRO A 3 -1.95 3.64 16.24
C PRO A 3 -1.30 2.74 15.19
N PHE A 4 -1.01 3.31 14.03
CA PHE A 4 -0.26 2.64 12.98
C PHE A 4 0.50 3.69 12.16
N TYR A 5 1.52 3.22 11.45
CA TYR A 5 2.38 4.03 10.63
C TYR A 5 2.49 3.40 9.24
N MET A 6 2.46 4.24 8.21
CA MET A 6 2.56 3.81 6.83
C MET A 6 3.48 4.72 6.04
N GLN A 7 4.12 4.14 5.05
CA GLN A 7 4.93 4.85 4.09
C GLN A 7 4.36 4.68 2.69
N LEU A 8 4.27 5.79 1.97
CA LEU A 8 3.90 5.85 0.58
C LEU A 8 5.18 5.91 -0.27
N TRP A 9 5.37 4.89 -1.10
CA TRP A 9 6.48 4.77 -2.03
C TRP A 9 6.00 4.83 -3.48
N LEU A 10 6.86 5.27 -4.39
CA LEU A 10 6.58 5.31 -5.82
C LEU A 10 7.52 4.39 -6.59
N ALA A 11 6.96 3.66 -7.56
CA ALA A 11 7.66 2.75 -8.48
C ALA A 11 7.05 2.84 -9.88
N GLY A 12 7.44 3.87 -10.64
CA GLY A 12 6.87 4.17 -11.96
C GLY A 12 5.37 4.48 -11.87
N PRO A 13 4.50 3.78 -12.62
CA PRO A 13 3.05 4.01 -12.59
C PRO A 13 2.36 3.42 -11.35
N CYS A 14 3.11 2.87 -10.40
CA CYS A 14 2.56 2.26 -9.19
C CYS A 14 2.95 3.05 -7.94
N ALA A 15 1.96 3.32 -7.10
CA ALA A 15 2.16 3.74 -5.71
C ALA A 15 2.10 2.52 -4.80
N LEU A 16 2.88 2.51 -3.72
CA LEU A 16 2.95 1.41 -2.77
C LEU A 16 2.73 1.97 -1.36
N LEU A 17 1.60 1.63 -0.76
CA LEU A 17 1.27 1.97 0.62
C LEU A 17 1.72 0.82 1.51
N ILE A 18 2.75 1.04 2.32
CA ILE A 18 3.41 0.02 3.12
C ILE A 18 3.22 0.35 4.59
N GLU A 19 2.48 -0.49 5.30
CA GLU A 19 2.45 -0.46 6.76
C GLU A 19 3.78 -0.95 7.32
N THR A 20 4.33 -0.20 8.27
CA THR A 20 5.61 -0.49 8.92
C THR A 20 5.61 0.13 10.32
N GLU A 21 6.53 -0.30 11.18
CA GLU A 21 6.81 0.38 12.44
C GLU A 21 7.73 1.59 12.20
N GLU A 22 7.73 2.55 13.14
CA GLU A 22 8.72 3.64 13.15
C GLU A 22 10.11 3.08 13.49
N PRO A 23 11.19 3.53 12.83
CA PRO A 23 11.31 4.73 11.97
C PRO A 23 10.91 4.53 10.49
N GLY A 24 10.41 3.37 10.12
CA GLY A 24 10.00 3.03 8.76
C GLY A 24 10.90 2.01 8.08
N LEU A 25 10.65 1.79 6.79
CA LEU A 25 11.31 0.78 5.99
C LEU A 25 12.72 1.24 5.58
N GLU A 26 13.73 0.64 6.20
CA GLU A 26 15.12 0.96 5.92
C GLU A 26 15.64 0.29 4.63
N SER A 27 16.43 1.01 3.83
CA SER A 27 16.99 0.50 2.57
C SER A 27 17.86 -0.76 2.72
N ALA A 28 18.48 -0.96 3.89
CA ALA A 28 19.30 -2.15 4.18
C ALA A 28 18.47 -3.35 4.66
N SER A 29 17.19 -3.15 4.99
CA SER A 29 16.34 -4.18 5.58
C SER A 29 16.06 -5.34 4.61
N ALA A 30 15.66 -6.48 5.17
CA ALA A 30 15.18 -7.61 4.38
C ALA A 30 13.83 -7.29 3.70
N SER A 31 12.94 -6.57 4.39
CA SER A 31 11.65 -6.12 3.85
C SER A 31 11.82 -5.21 2.62
N PHE A 32 12.77 -4.25 2.64
CA PHE A 32 13.03 -3.39 1.48
C PHE A 32 13.63 -4.16 0.30
N ARG A 33 14.50 -5.13 0.57
CA ARG A 33 15.01 -6.03 -0.48
C ARG A 33 13.88 -6.86 -1.08
N LEU A 34 12.98 -7.42 -0.27
CA LEU A 34 11.81 -8.14 -0.75
C LEU A 34 10.91 -7.24 -1.61
N LEU A 35 10.67 -5.99 -1.19
CA LEU A 35 9.89 -5.03 -1.97
C LEU A 35 10.48 -4.85 -3.38
N ASN A 36 11.78 -4.58 -3.47
CA ASN A 36 12.44 -4.40 -4.77
C ASN A 36 12.44 -5.68 -5.61
N GLU A 37 12.55 -6.86 -4.99
CA GLU A 37 12.42 -8.14 -5.69
C GLU A 37 11.02 -8.35 -6.27
N ILE A 38 9.97 -8.01 -5.51
CA ILE A 38 8.57 -8.04 -5.96
C ILE A 38 8.39 -7.11 -7.17
N LEU A 39 8.86 -5.86 -7.06
CA LEU A 39 8.75 -4.87 -8.14
C LEU A 39 9.50 -5.30 -9.39
N ARG A 40 10.73 -5.79 -9.23
CA ARG A 40 11.55 -6.32 -10.33
C ARG A 40 10.86 -7.49 -11.03
N ALA A 41 10.31 -8.42 -10.27
CA ALA A 41 9.57 -9.56 -10.82
C ALA A 41 8.32 -9.09 -11.59
N ALA A 42 7.67 -8.03 -11.10
CA ALA A 42 6.51 -7.41 -11.72
C ALA A 42 6.86 -6.46 -12.89
N GLN A 43 8.15 -6.30 -13.22
CA GLN A 43 8.67 -5.41 -14.26
C GLN A 43 8.40 -3.91 -14.00
N LEU A 44 8.26 -3.54 -12.73
CA LEU A 44 8.15 -2.15 -12.30
C LEU A 44 9.53 -1.53 -12.07
N PRO A 45 9.67 -0.19 -12.20
CA PRO A 45 10.92 0.50 -11.90
C PRO A 45 11.41 0.24 -10.47
N THR A 46 12.72 0.02 -10.32
CA THR A 46 13.40 -0.15 -9.04
C THR A 46 14.67 0.73 -9.00
N PRO A 47 15.10 1.21 -7.81
CA PRO A 47 14.45 1.03 -6.52
C PRO A 47 13.18 1.88 -6.37
N ALA A 48 12.25 1.43 -5.52
CA ALA A 48 11.14 2.29 -5.10
C ALA A 48 11.67 3.51 -4.34
N ARG A 49 11.00 4.66 -4.50
CA ARG A 49 11.37 5.91 -3.84
C ARG A 49 10.34 6.28 -2.78
N LEU A 50 10.80 6.53 -1.54
CA LEU A 50 9.94 7.06 -0.48
C LEU A 50 9.40 8.43 -0.91
N TYR A 51 8.10 8.62 -0.75
CA TYR A 51 7.42 9.82 -1.20
C TYR A 51 6.74 10.57 -0.05
N ALA A 52 6.07 9.86 0.85
CA ALA A 52 5.45 10.47 2.02
C ALA A 52 5.22 9.43 3.12
N ASP A 53 4.91 9.91 4.32
CA ASP A 53 4.61 9.09 5.47
C ASP A 53 3.25 9.48 6.06
N PHE A 54 2.55 8.51 6.65
CA PHE A 54 1.25 8.68 7.28
C PHE A 54 1.27 8.12 8.69
N HIS A 55 0.85 8.94 9.65
CA HIS A 55 0.73 8.58 11.06
C HIS A 55 -0.72 8.63 11.50
N TRP A 56 -1.19 7.55 12.12
CA TRP A 56 -2.46 7.52 12.82
C TRP A 56 -2.23 7.35 14.33
N PRO A 57 -2.92 8.11 15.20
CA PRO A 57 -3.89 9.15 14.89
C PRO A 57 -3.27 10.45 14.37
N LEU A 58 -4.00 11.18 13.53
CA LEU A 58 -3.56 12.47 12.95
C LEU A 58 -3.27 13.53 14.02
N THR A 59 -3.89 13.40 15.19
CA THR A 59 -3.63 14.27 16.33
C THR A 59 -3.45 13.44 17.60
N ARG A 60 -2.59 13.91 18.51
CA ARG A 60 -2.42 13.31 19.84
C ARG A 60 -3.54 13.71 20.81
N ASN A 61 -4.48 14.55 20.38
CA ASN A 61 -5.59 14.97 21.22
C ASN A 61 -6.64 13.84 21.28
N ARG A 62 -6.74 13.17 22.43
CA ARG A 62 -7.67 12.06 22.64
C ARG A 62 -9.16 12.46 22.55
N GLN A 63 -9.47 13.75 22.55
CA GLN A 63 -10.85 14.24 22.37
C GLN A 63 -11.31 14.21 20.90
N LEU A 64 -10.39 14.07 19.94
CA LEU A 64 -10.72 13.92 18.53
C LEU A 64 -11.05 12.46 18.19
N ASP A 65 -11.89 12.27 17.17
CA ASP A 65 -12.36 10.95 16.77
C ASP A 65 -11.19 10.05 16.31
N ASN A 66 -11.00 8.95 17.05
CA ASN A 66 -9.99 7.93 16.78
C ASN A 66 -10.65 6.62 16.28
N SER A 67 -11.80 6.72 15.64
CA SER A 67 -12.53 5.61 15.01
C SER A 67 -11.82 5.07 13.76
N ALA A 68 -12.23 3.87 13.32
CA ALA A 68 -11.77 3.32 12.04
C ALA A 68 -12.26 4.16 10.84
N VAL A 69 -13.47 4.73 10.95
CA VAL A 69 -14.03 5.66 9.96
C VAL A 69 -13.15 6.89 9.81
N ALA A 70 -12.76 7.54 10.91
CA ALA A 70 -11.88 8.70 10.87
C ALA A 70 -10.48 8.34 10.34
N ALA A 71 -9.96 7.14 10.66
CA ALA A 71 -8.68 6.64 10.14
C ALA A 71 -8.74 6.44 8.61
N SER A 72 -9.80 5.82 8.12
CA SER A 72 -10.05 5.59 6.70
C SER A 72 -10.18 6.91 5.93
N GLN A 73 -10.99 7.85 6.42
CA GLN A 73 -11.15 9.17 5.81
C GLN A 73 -9.83 9.95 5.79
N GLY A 74 -9.07 9.92 6.89
CA GLY A 74 -7.76 10.56 6.97
C GLY A 74 -6.75 9.97 5.98
N LEU A 75 -6.72 8.64 5.86
CA LEU A 75 -5.85 7.94 4.93
C LEU A 75 -6.23 8.20 3.47
N GLN A 76 -7.53 8.17 3.13
CA GLN A 76 -8.00 8.49 1.78
C GLN A 76 -7.66 9.93 1.40
N ALA A 77 -7.92 10.90 2.27
CA ALA A 77 -7.57 12.31 2.03
C ALA A 77 -6.05 12.50 1.86
N PHE A 78 -5.25 11.81 2.68
CA PHE A 78 -3.79 11.80 2.52
C PHE A 78 -3.37 11.26 1.15
N MET A 79 -3.91 10.12 0.74
CA MET A 79 -3.57 9.49 -0.54
C MET A 79 -4.02 10.36 -1.73
N GLN A 80 -5.23 10.90 -1.69
CA GLN A 80 -5.77 11.77 -2.75
C GLN A 80 -4.86 12.99 -2.96
N ALA A 81 -4.58 13.73 -1.88
CA ALA A 81 -3.74 14.92 -1.94
C ALA A 81 -2.29 14.65 -2.38
N ARG A 82 -1.80 13.41 -2.25
CA ARG A 82 -0.43 13.02 -2.63
C ARG A 82 -0.34 12.49 -4.04
N LEU A 83 -1.38 11.81 -4.53
CA LEU A 83 -1.40 11.19 -5.83
C LEU A 83 -2.07 12.05 -6.92
N GLU A 84 -2.78 13.12 -6.57
CA GLU A 84 -3.47 14.01 -7.53
C GLU A 84 -2.55 14.51 -8.66
N ALA A 85 -1.31 14.88 -8.34
CA ALA A 85 -0.32 15.36 -9.31
C ALA A 85 0.56 14.25 -9.92
N GLN A 86 0.31 12.98 -9.57
CA GLN A 86 1.12 11.84 -10.00
C GLN A 86 0.34 11.00 -11.01
N GLN A 87 1.01 10.53 -12.06
CA GLN A 87 0.41 9.60 -13.03
C GLN A 87 0.46 8.16 -12.52
N ILE A 88 -0.34 7.87 -11.48
CA ILE A 88 -0.43 6.54 -10.87
C ILE A 88 -1.59 5.76 -11.47
N SER A 89 -1.30 4.56 -11.96
CA SER A 89 -2.27 3.62 -12.52
C SER A 89 -2.76 2.58 -11.52
N SER A 90 -2.03 2.34 -10.43
CA SER A 90 -2.41 1.37 -9.40
C SER A 90 -1.75 1.62 -8.04
N ILE A 91 -2.43 1.23 -6.97
CA ILE A 91 -1.92 1.27 -5.59
C ILE A 91 -1.72 -0.16 -5.08
N GLY A 92 -0.49 -0.49 -4.65
CA GLY A 92 -0.19 -1.72 -3.92
C GLY A 92 -0.19 -1.50 -2.42
N CYS A 93 -1.06 -2.19 -1.69
CA CYS A 93 -1.26 -2.02 -0.26
C CYS A 93 -0.69 -3.22 0.50
N PHE A 94 0.35 -2.99 1.31
CA PHE A 94 1.04 -4.01 2.11
C PHE A 94 0.78 -3.77 3.59
N GLY A 95 0.09 -4.71 4.24
CA GLY A 95 -0.16 -4.66 5.68
C GLY A 95 -1.64 -4.54 6.05
N THR A 96 -1.95 -4.90 7.29
CA THR A 96 -3.32 -5.12 7.77
C THR A 96 -4.16 -3.86 7.74
N HIS A 97 -3.63 -2.73 8.19
CA HIS A 97 -4.38 -1.48 8.28
C HIS A 97 -4.58 -0.82 6.91
N THR A 98 -3.90 -1.28 5.86
CA THR A 98 -4.05 -0.69 4.53
C THR A 98 -5.46 -0.86 3.97
N VAL A 99 -6.24 -1.84 4.42
CA VAL A 99 -7.64 -2.07 4.02
C VAL A 99 -8.54 -0.87 4.28
N LEU A 100 -8.17 -0.02 5.25
CA LEU A 100 -8.86 1.24 5.56
C LEU A 100 -8.88 2.20 4.38
N LEU A 101 -7.96 2.05 3.42
CA LEU A 101 -7.98 2.83 2.19
C LEU A 101 -9.26 2.56 1.38
N SER A 102 -9.74 1.31 1.39
CA SER A 102 -10.93 0.88 0.65
C SER A 102 -12.21 1.08 1.45
N ASP A 103 -12.25 0.57 2.68
CA ASP A 103 -13.47 0.52 3.48
C ASP A 103 -13.12 0.51 4.99
N PRO A 104 -13.66 1.43 5.81
CA PRO A 104 -13.46 1.42 7.26
C PRO A 104 -14.00 0.18 7.98
N ASP A 105 -14.96 -0.52 7.38
CA ASP A 105 -15.59 -1.74 7.91
C ASP A 105 -14.98 -3.03 7.32
N ALA A 106 -13.95 -2.92 6.47
CA ALA A 106 -13.26 -4.07 5.91
C ALA A 106 -12.74 -5.00 7.01
N GLU A 107 -13.24 -6.24 7.04
CA GLU A 107 -12.91 -7.20 8.11
C GLU A 107 -11.45 -7.68 8.06
N SER A 108 -10.88 -7.88 6.87
CA SER A 108 -9.49 -8.33 6.71
C SER A 108 -8.94 -8.22 5.29
N ILE A 109 -7.60 -8.26 5.14
CA ILE A 109 -6.92 -8.43 3.85
C ILE A 109 -7.41 -9.68 3.12
N ALA A 110 -7.70 -10.77 3.86
CA ALA A 110 -8.12 -12.03 3.25
C ALA A 110 -9.42 -11.87 2.44
N ALA A 111 -10.32 -10.98 2.86
CA ALA A 111 -11.54 -10.66 2.11
C ALA A 111 -11.27 -9.88 0.81
N LEU A 112 -10.14 -9.16 0.73
CA LEU A 112 -9.73 -8.36 -0.43
C LEU A 112 -8.67 -9.07 -1.30
N ALA A 113 -8.16 -10.22 -0.87
CA ALA A 113 -7.02 -10.87 -1.50
C ALA A 113 -7.34 -11.34 -2.93
N GLY A 114 -6.41 -11.10 -3.85
CA GLY A 114 -6.49 -11.60 -5.23
C GLY A 114 -7.46 -10.85 -6.14
N ARG A 115 -7.94 -9.68 -5.73
CA ARG A 115 -8.73 -8.76 -6.55
C ARG A 115 -8.16 -7.33 -6.50
N VAL A 116 -8.65 -6.51 -7.41
CA VAL A 116 -8.34 -5.08 -7.50
C VAL A 116 -9.60 -4.33 -7.12
N GLU A 117 -9.52 -3.49 -6.10
CA GLU A 117 -10.61 -2.65 -5.61
C GLU A 117 -10.60 -1.29 -6.30
N SER A 118 -11.78 -0.86 -6.74
CA SER A 118 -12.00 0.51 -7.18
C SER A 118 -12.25 1.39 -5.95
N ILE A 119 -11.46 2.45 -5.81
CA ILE A 119 -11.59 3.40 -4.71
C ILE A 119 -11.95 4.76 -5.29
N GLU A 120 -12.94 5.42 -4.71
CA GLU A 120 -13.39 6.72 -5.20
C GLU A 120 -12.24 7.74 -5.16
N GLN A 121 -12.06 8.46 -6.28
CA GLN A 121 -11.02 9.50 -6.46
C GLN A 121 -9.57 9.02 -6.30
N LEU A 122 -9.32 7.71 -6.31
CA LEU A 122 -8.00 7.12 -6.25
C LEU A 122 -7.79 6.09 -7.37
N PRO A 123 -6.54 5.87 -7.80
CA PRO A 123 -6.21 4.73 -8.65
C PRO A 123 -6.64 3.40 -7.98
N PRO A 124 -6.96 2.38 -8.77
CA PRO A 124 -7.40 1.09 -8.24
C PRO A 124 -6.31 0.44 -7.36
N ALA A 125 -6.74 -0.12 -6.24
CA ALA A 125 -5.86 -0.66 -5.21
C ALA A 125 -5.92 -2.19 -5.13
N TRP A 126 -4.85 -2.81 -4.65
CA TRP A 126 -4.83 -4.23 -4.33
C TRP A 126 -4.12 -4.46 -2.99
N PHE A 127 -4.57 -5.47 -2.25
CA PHE A 127 -4.21 -5.65 -0.84
C PHE A 127 -3.52 -6.99 -0.61
N VAL A 128 -2.43 -6.95 0.16
CA VAL A 128 -1.62 -8.10 0.52
C VAL A 128 -1.17 -8.01 1.98
N PRO A 129 -0.75 -9.14 2.58
CA PRO A 129 -0.08 -9.12 3.88
C PRO A 129 1.13 -8.18 3.92
N SER A 130 1.60 -7.86 5.13
CA SER A 130 2.79 -7.03 5.31
C SER A 130 4.02 -7.65 4.64
N LEU A 131 5.07 -6.86 4.41
CA LEU A 131 6.31 -7.40 3.84
C LEU A 131 6.93 -8.46 4.77
N GLU A 132 6.83 -8.25 6.08
CA GLU A 132 7.26 -9.16 7.14
C GLU A 132 6.48 -10.49 7.08
N ASP A 133 5.16 -10.43 6.96
CA ASP A 133 4.32 -11.63 6.83
C ASP A 133 4.63 -12.38 5.54
N LEU A 134 4.73 -11.64 4.43
CA LEU A 134 5.10 -12.21 3.14
C LEU A 134 6.45 -12.92 3.25
N MET A 135 7.45 -12.37 3.94
CA MET A 135 8.77 -12.99 4.09
C MET A 135 8.68 -14.42 4.63
N THR A 136 7.77 -14.68 5.58
CA THR A 136 7.63 -15.96 6.28
C THR A 136 6.60 -16.91 5.67
N ALA A 137 5.78 -16.44 4.72
CA ALA A 137 4.69 -17.21 4.10
C ALA A 137 4.92 -17.47 2.60
N PRO A 138 5.58 -18.59 2.20
CA PRO A 138 5.83 -18.94 0.80
C PRO A 138 4.57 -19.01 -0.07
N GLU A 139 3.46 -19.49 0.51
CA GLU A 139 2.16 -19.58 -0.17
C GLU A 139 1.63 -18.20 -0.57
N GLU A 140 1.73 -17.22 0.33
CA GLU A 140 1.27 -15.84 0.08
C GLU A 140 2.14 -15.15 -0.98
N LYS A 141 3.47 -15.36 -0.96
CA LYS A 141 4.35 -14.89 -2.05
C LYS A 141 3.94 -15.46 -3.40
N ARG A 142 3.57 -16.75 -3.44
CA ARG A 142 3.16 -17.40 -4.69
C ARG A 142 1.82 -16.87 -5.20
N LYS A 143 0.84 -16.65 -4.31
CA LYS A 143 -0.44 -16.02 -4.65
C LYS A 143 -0.22 -14.62 -5.20
N LEU A 144 0.59 -13.81 -4.52
CA LEU A 144 0.98 -12.48 -4.96
C LEU A 144 1.61 -12.54 -6.36
N TRP A 145 2.57 -13.43 -6.59
CA TRP A 145 3.23 -13.56 -7.88
C TRP A 145 2.25 -13.82 -9.05
N HIS A 146 1.34 -14.78 -8.88
CA HIS A 146 0.32 -15.07 -9.90
C HIS A 146 -0.61 -13.87 -10.11
N PHE A 147 -0.94 -13.17 -9.03
CA PHE A 147 -1.78 -11.99 -9.08
C PHE A 147 -1.10 -10.82 -9.83
N LEU A 148 0.14 -10.47 -9.49
CA LEU A 148 0.90 -9.41 -10.17
C LEU A 148 1.05 -9.70 -11.66
N LYS A 149 1.32 -10.96 -12.03
CA LYS A 149 1.39 -11.37 -13.44
C LYS A 149 0.13 -11.07 -14.23
N ARG A 150 -1.04 -11.16 -13.58
CA ARG A 150 -2.34 -10.92 -14.21
C ARG A 150 -2.64 -9.43 -14.32
N ILE A 151 -2.28 -8.63 -13.31
CA ILE A 151 -2.65 -7.21 -13.28
C ILE A 151 -1.61 -6.29 -13.95
N ARG A 152 -0.37 -6.75 -14.14
CA ARG A 152 0.70 -5.94 -14.73
C ARG A 152 0.40 -5.43 -16.14
N SER A 153 -0.47 -6.10 -16.91
CA SER A 153 -0.88 -5.63 -18.24
C SER A 153 -1.63 -4.30 -18.20
N HIS A 154 -2.16 -3.91 -17.04
CA HIS A 154 -2.84 -2.64 -16.84
C HIS A 154 -1.88 -1.50 -16.46
N TRP A 155 -0.63 -1.81 -16.15
CA TRP A 155 0.41 -0.83 -15.84
C TRP A 155 1.17 -0.50 -17.13
N THR A 156 0.48 0.10 -18.09
CA THR A 156 1.15 0.65 -19.27
C THR A 156 2.01 1.82 -18.83
N LEU A 157 3.33 1.69 -19.01
CA LEU A 157 4.21 2.85 -19.09
C LEU A 157 3.69 3.71 -20.23
N VAL A 158 3.06 4.84 -19.91
CA VAL A 158 2.89 5.92 -20.90
C VAL A 158 4.30 6.40 -21.19
N ASN A 159 4.92 5.80 -22.21
CA ASN A 159 6.08 6.40 -22.85
C ASN A 159 5.53 7.60 -23.63
N ASP A 160 5.77 8.81 -23.13
CA ASP A 160 5.93 9.97 -24.01
C ASP A 160 7.21 9.81 -24.85
#